data_AF-A0A258Z932-F1
#
_entry.id   AF-A0A258Z932-F1
#
_cell.length_a   1.000
_cell.length_b   1.000
_cell.length_c   1.000
_cell.angle_alpha   90.00
_cell.angle_beta   90.00
_cell.angle_gamma   90.00
#
_symmetry.space_group_name_H-M   'P 1'
#
loop_
_entity.id
_entity.type
_entity.pdbx_description
1 polymer ?
#
loop_
_entity_poly.entity_id
_entity_poly.type
_entity_poly.pdbx_seq_one_letter_code
_entity_poly.pdbx_strand_id
1 'polypeptide(L)'
;MNVQGFQGSELGFGAQARIEDAVSLLADGPVPAFFARALLAGAAPEDVAALLPEALAQLCREAHAHLAGRVPGLHDVRVFNPQWAGAPAITVVETVNEDMAFLFDSIAGELADQGYEAKFVTHPIFAVERDGAGQVTGIETDLSQGRKRSIRESLIHIHIQALETAEAREALKLALDKTLADVRAANADFLAMRTEVRQAAEGFRRKSQPYSKDDRKEAADFIDWLANDDFIFIGVRRYALAADGGLEVAEEGLGILRDRDVHELRLGEEAVVTTPEIRQFLAGPLPLIVTKASLRSRVHRR
;
A
#
# COMPACT_ATOMS: atom_id res chain seq x y z
N MET A 1 33.40 -15.40 31.00
CA MET A 1 33.07 -16.68 30.34
C MET A 1 31.64 -17.01 30.73
N ASN A 2 30.67 -16.52 29.95
CA ASN A 2 29.27 -16.93 30.03
C ASN A 2 28.80 -17.01 28.58
N VAL A 3 28.55 -18.24 28.16
CA VAL A 3 28.16 -18.62 26.81
C VAL A 3 26.67 -18.32 26.70
N GLN A 4 26.30 -17.19 26.10
CA GLN A 4 24.95 -17.02 25.58
C GLN A 4 24.86 -17.87 24.30
N GLY A 5 24.31 -19.07 24.49
CA GLY A 5 24.03 -20.01 23.42
C GLY A 5 23.14 -19.36 22.37
N PHE A 6 23.64 -19.41 21.15
CA PHE A 6 22.94 -19.17 19.90
C PHE A 6 21.69 -20.06 19.86
N GLN A 7 20.53 -19.54 20.27
CA GLN A 7 19.23 -20.10 19.92
C GLN A 7 18.91 -19.72 18.47
N GLY A 8 19.75 -20.17 17.53
CA GLY A 8 19.24 -20.51 16.21
C GLY A 8 18.32 -21.71 16.42
N SER A 9 17.05 -21.42 16.69
CA SER A 9 16.07 -22.38 17.21
C SER A 9 15.86 -23.53 16.22
N GLU A 10 15.58 -24.74 16.73
CA GLU A 10 15.22 -25.92 15.92
C GLU A 10 14.16 -25.62 14.85
N LEU A 11 13.30 -24.63 15.10
CA LEU A 11 12.29 -24.11 14.18
C LEU A 11 12.89 -23.48 12.91
N GLY A 12 13.99 -22.74 13.02
CA GLY A 12 14.69 -22.16 11.86
C GLY A 12 15.34 -23.24 10.98
N PHE A 13 15.84 -24.32 11.58
CA PHE A 13 16.33 -25.49 10.84
C PHE A 13 15.22 -26.24 10.12
N GLY A 14 14.05 -26.38 10.76
CA GLY A 14 12.86 -26.96 10.15
C GLY A 14 12.39 -26.17 8.94
N ALA A 15 12.30 -24.84 9.06
CA ALA A 15 11.90 -23.96 7.96
C ALA A 15 12.87 -24.04 6.77
N GLN A 16 14.18 -23.98 7.01
CA GLN A 16 15.18 -24.07 5.94
C GLN A 16 15.11 -25.43 5.22
N ALA A 17 14.93 -26.53 5.95
CA ALA A 17 14.76 -27.85 5.36
C ALA A 17 13.49 -27.91 4.47
N ARG A 18 12.35 -27.36 4.96
CA ARG A 18 11.11 -27.25 4.18
C ARG A 18 11.30 -26.46 2.89
N ILE A 19 12.04 -25.35 2.94
CA ILE A 19 12.35 -24.53 1.77
C ILE A 19 13.16 -25.34 0.75
N GLU A 20 14.22 -26.02 1.17
CA GLU A 20 15.06 -26.79 0.25
C GLU A 20 14.32 -28.02 -0.33
N ASP A 21 13.46 -28.67 0.45
CA ASP A 21 12.58 -29.73 -0.06
C ASP A 21 11.61 -29.19 -1.13
N ALA A 22 10.97 -28.04 -0.86
CA ALA A 22 10.07 -27.39 -1.81
C ALA A 22 10.80 -26.94 -3.10
N VAL A 23 12.01 -26.39 -2.96
CA VAL A 23 12.88 -26.03 -4.10
C VAL A 23 13.26 -27.26 -4.91
N SER A 24 13.55 -28.39 -4.26
CA SER A 24 13.85 -29.65 -4.95
C SER A 24 12.66 -30.16 -5.76
N LEU A 25 11.43 -30.02 -5.24
CA LEU A 25 10.19 -30.33 -5.96
C LEU A 25 9.91 -29.39 -7.16
N LEU A 26 10.63 -28.26 -7.26
CA LEU A 26 10.50 -27.28 -8.35
C LEU A 26 11.60 -27.40 -9.40
N ALA A 27 12.60 -28.27 -9.22
CA ALA A 27 13.83 -28.29 -10.03
C ALA A 27 13.59 -28.43 -11.55
N ASP A 28 12.57 -29.19 -11.96
CA ASP A 28 12.22 -29.40 -13.37
C ASP A 28 11.12 -28.44 -13.90
N GLY A 29 10.73 -27.46 -13.08
CA GLY A 29 9.64 -26.54 -13.37
C GLY A 29 10.07 -25.15 -13.86
N PRO A 30 9.11 -24.28 -14.20
CA PRO A 30 9.39 -22.92 -14.66
C PRO A 30 9.77 -21.95 -13.53
N VAL A 31 9.74 -22.38 -12.26
CA VAL A 31 9.98 -21.53 -11.09
C VAL A 31 11.46 -21.59 -10.73
N PRO A 32 12.21 -20.48 -10.82
CA PRO A 32 13.61 -20.48 -10.44
C PRO A 32 13.79 -20.72 -8.93
N ALA A 33 14.84 -21.47 -8.56
CA ALA A 33 15.14 -21.76 -7.16
C ALA A 33 15.33 -20.49 -6.30
N PHE A 34 15.93 -19.44 -6.87
CA PHE A 34 16.10 -18.16 -6.16
C PHE A 34 14.75 -17.48 -5.86
N PHE A 35 13.76 -17.64 -6.75
CA PHE A 35 12.43 -17.05 -6.57
C PHE A 35 11.72 -17.74 -5.40
N ALA A 36 11.71 -19.07 -5.40
CA ALA A 36 11.10 -19.85 -4.32
C ALA A 36 11.78 -19.55 -2.97
N ARG A 37 13.12 -19.47 -2.93
CA ARG A 37 13.84 -19.09 -1.71
C ARG A 37 13.48 -17.69 -1.23
N ALA A 38 13.47 -16.69 -2.11
CA ALA A 38 13.13 -15.32 -1.74
C ALA A 38 11.69 -15.20 -1.23
N LEU A 39 10.75 -15.91 -1.86
CA LEU A 39 9.36 -15.92 -1.43
C LEU A 39 9.18 -16.58 -0.07
N LEU A 40 9.76 -17.76 0.15
CA LEU A 40 9.55 -18.51 1.39
C LEU A 40 10.38 -17.97 2.56
N ALA A 41 11.59 -17.48 2.33
CA ALA A 41 12.43 -16.89 3.37
C ALA A 41 11.90 -15.54 3.88
N GLY A 42 11.00 -14.90 3.13
CA GLY A 42 10.30 -13.69 3.56
C GLY A 42 9.21 -13.93 4.61
N ALA A 43 8.81 -15.19 4.83
CA ALA A 43 7.82 -15.58 5.84
C ALA A 43 8.44 -15.95 7.18
N ALA A 44 7.63 -15.94 8.23
CA ALA A 44 8.07 -16.40 9.54
C ALA A 44 8.45 -17.89 9.47
N PRO A 45 9.60 -18.30 10.05
CA PRO A 45 10.07 -19.69 9.97
C PRO A 45 9.04 -20.71 10.46
N GLU A 46 8.29 -20.40 11.50
CA GLU A 46 7.23 -21.24 12.06
C GLU A 46 6.08 -21.49 11.07
N ASP A 47 5.69 -20.48 10.29
CA ASP A 47 4.60 -20.60 9.32
C ASP A 47 5.04 -21.45 8.11
N VAL A 48 6.30 -21.29 7.68
CA VAL A 48 6.92 -22.13 6.65
C VAL A 48 7.03 -23.59 7.13
N ALA A 49 7.47 -23.80 8.36
CA ALA A 49 7.63 -25.11 8.96
C ALA A 49 6.29 -25.88 9.08
N ALA A 50 5.19 -25.16 9.27
CA ALA A 50 3.84 -25.69 9.40
C ALA A 50 3.24 -26.22 8.07
N LEU A 51 3.78 -25.81 6.93
CA LEU A 51 3.31 -26.25 5.61
C LEU A 51 4.13 -27.42 5.07
N LEU A 52 3.47 -28.29 4.30
CA LEU A 52 4.15 -29.39 3.61
C LEU A 52 4.97 -28.87 2.41
N PRO A 53 6.12 -29.49 2.08
CA PRO A 53 6.93 -29.10 0.93
C PRO A 53 6.15 -29.05 -0.39
N GLU A 54 5.19 -29.95 -0.60
CA GLU A 54 4.34 -29.98 -1.79
C GLU A 54 3.42 -28.76 -1.87
N ALA A 55 2.87 -28.33 -0.73
CA ALA A 55 2.05 -27.12 -0.63
C ALA A 55 2.90 -25.87 -0.87
N LEU A 56 4.09 -25.79 -0.27
CA LEU A 56 5.05 -24.69 -0.50
C LEU A 56 5.50 -24.60 -1.96
N ALA A 57 5.75 -25.74 -2.62
CA ALA A 57 6.08 -25.79 -4.03
C ALA A 57 4.92 -25.31 -4.90
N GLN A 58 3.68 -25.70 -4.56
CA GLN A 58 2.50 -25.25 -5.30
C GLN A 58 2.22 -23.75 -5.11
N LEU A 59 2.38 -23.24 -3.88
CA LEU A 59 2.36 -21.80 -3.57
C LEU A 59 3.36 -21.06 -4.47
N CYS A 60 4.61 -21.51 -4.54
CA CYS A 60 5.64 -20.88 -5.38
C CYS A 60 5.28 -20.90 -6.87
N ARG A 61 4.69 -21.98 -7.38
CA ARG A 61 4.22 -22.06 -8.78
C ARG A 61 3.13 -21.04 -9.07
N GLU A 62 2.14 -20.96 -8.19
CA GLU A 62 1.00 -20.06 -8.38
C GLU A 62 1.42 -18.59 -8.25
N ALA A 63 2.32 -18.28 -7.32
CA ALA A 63 2.82 -16.93 -7.09
C ALA A 63 3.74 -16.48 -8.24
N HIS A 64 4.61 -17.37 -8.74
CA HIS A 64 5.44 -17.09 -9.91
C HIS A 64 4.59 -16.86 -11.17
N ALA A 65 3.56 -17.68 -11.38
CA ALA A 65 2.64 -17.51 -12.51
C ALA A 65 1.87 -16.18 -12.44
N HIS A 66 1.48 -15.74 -11.24
CA HIS A 66 0.83 -14.44 -11.04
C HIS A 66 1.75 -13.28 -11.36
N LEU A 67 2.97 -13.30 -10.80
CA LEU A 67 3.98 -12.29 -11.09
C LEU A 67 4.24 -12.23 -12.61
N ALA A 68 4.40 -13.37 -13.26
CA ALA A 68 4.62 -13.44 -14.70
C ALA A 68 3.43 -12.90 -15.52
N GLY A 69 2.21 -13.20 -15.10
CA GLY A 69 0.97 -12.85 -15.81
C GLY A 69 0.47 -11.42 -15.61
N ARG A 70 0.98 -10.68 -14.63
CA ARG A 70 0.51 -9.30 -14.34
C ARG A 70 0.66 -8.38 -15.54
N VAL A 71 -0.36 -7.56 -15.81
CA VAL A 71 -0.31 -6.46 -16.78
C VAL A 71 0.47 -5.26 -16.20
N PRO A 72 1.52 -4.76 -16.88
CA PRO A 72 2.27 -3.57 -16.45
C PRO A 72 1.38 -2.34 -16.22
N GLY A 73 1.75 -1.47 -15.27
CA GLY A 73 0.99 -0.27 -14.93
C GLY A 73 -0.26 -0.48 -14.08
N LEU A 74 -0.73 -1.73 -13.90
CA LEU A 74 -1.88 -2.07 -13.06
C LEU A 74 -1.47 -2.91 -11.86
N HIS A 75 -2.25 -2.84 -10.78
CA HIS A 75 -2.19 -3.82 -9.71
C HIS A 75 -2.99 -5.06 -10.11
N ASP A 76 -2.61 -6.22 -9.60
CA ASP A 76 -3.41 -7.45 -9.70
C ASP A 76 -3.61 -8.04 -8.30
N VAL A 77 -4.82 -8.49 -8.01
CA VAL A 77 -5.25 -9.00 -6.70
C VAL A 77 -6.03 -10.28 -6.91
N ARG A 78 -5.59 -11.34 -6.24
CA ARG A 78 -6.25 -12.64 -6.20
C ARG A 78 -6.64 -12.97 -4.76
N VAL A 79 -7.87 -13.42 -4.56
CA VAL A 79 -8.37 -13.92 -3.27
C VAL A 79 -9.00 -15.28 -3.51
N PHE A 80 -8.37 -16.34 -3.03
CA PHE A 80 -8.79 -17.71 -3.36
C PHE A 80 -8.50 -18.70 -2.23
N ASN A 81 -9.26 -19.80 -2.20
CA ASN A 81 -8.95 -20.92 -1.32
C ASN A 81 -8.05 -21.88 -2.10
N PRO A 82 -6.83 -22.18 -1.61
CA PRO A 82 -5.91 -23.04 -2.33
C PRO A 82 -6.43 -24.47 -2.40
N GLN A 83 -6.22 -25.13 -3.56
CA GLN A 83 -6.57 -26.54 -3.77
C GLN A 83 -5.36 -27.47 -3.67
N TRP A 84 -4.31 -27.04 -2.95
CA TRP A 84 -3.07 -27.80 -2.82
C TRP A 84 -3.28 -29.04 -1.95
N ALA A 85 -2.58 -30.12 -2.25
CA ALA A 85 -2.60 -31.31 -1.40
C ALA A 85 -2.08 -30.96 0.01
N GLY A 86 -2.90 -31.17 1.03
CA GLY A 86 -2.56 -30.85 2.43
C GLY A 86 -2.60 -29.36 2.77
N ALA A 87 -3.19 -28.51 1.91
CA ALA A 87 -3.43 -27.12 2.28
C ALA A 87 -4.38 -27.04 3.50
N PRO A 88 -4.06 -26.21 4.51
CA PRO A 88 -5.00 -25.95 5.59
C PRO A 88 -6.26 -25.23 5.06
N ALA A 89 -7.32 -25.19 5.86
CA ALA A 89 -8.50 -24.38 5.56
C ALA A 89 -8.14 -22.88 5.72
N ILE A 90 -7.66 -22.29 4.62
CA ILE A 90 -7.23 -20.90 4.53
C ILE A 90 -7.80 -20.23 3.28
N THR A 91 -7.75 -18.91 3.27
CA THR A 91 -7.84 -18.10 2.05
C THR A 91 -6.50 -17.42 1.82
N VAL A 92 -6.02 -17.46 0.59
CA VAL A 92 -4.83 -16.75 0.12
C VAL A 92 -5.28 -15.41 -0.45
N VAL A 93 -4.67 -14.33 0.07
CA VAL A 93 -4.70 -12.99 -0.50
C VAL A 93 -3.35 -12.75 -1.14
N GLU A 94 -3.32 -12.58 -2.45
CA GLU A 94 -2.08 -12.35 -3.18
C GLU A 94 -2.21 -11.13 -4.09
N THR A 95 -1.23 -10.24 -4.03
CA THR A 95 -1.19 -9.03 -4.85
C THR A 95 0.15 -8.89 -5.54
N VAL A 96 0.13 -8.43 -6.79
CA VAL A 96 1.34 -8.05 -7.53
C VAL A 96 1.20 -6.61 -7.98
N ASN A 97 2.21 -5.81 -7.63
CA ASN A 97 2.21 -4.37 -7.84
C ASN A 97 3.58 -3.92 -8.33
N GLU A 98 3.64 -2.77 -8.99
CA GLU A 98 4.91 -2.03 -9.06
C GLU A 98 5.28 -1.55 -7.65
N ASP A 99 6.55 -1.67 -7.28
CA ASP A 99 7.02 -1.32 -5.94
C ASP A 99 6.85 0.18 -5.66
N MET A 100 6.17 0.49 -4.56
CA MET A 100 5.88 1.86 -4.12
C MET A 100 5.62 1.89 -2.61
N ALA A 101 5.63 3.08 -2.03
CA ALA A 101 5.40 3.23 -0.60
C ALA A 101 3.96 2.80 -0.23
N PHE A 102 3.83 2.26 0.97
CA PHE A 102 2.55 1.94 1.63
C PHE A 102 1.78 0.72 1.12
N LEU A 103 2.34 -0.13 0.27
CA LEU A 103 1.62 -1.30 -0.27
C LEU A 103 1.21 -2.29 0.84
N PHE A 104 2.20 -2.83 1.55
CA PHE A 104 1.98 -3.92 2.51
C PHE A 104 1.14 -3.48 3.71
N ASP A 105 1.47 -2.36 4.33
CA ASP A 105 0.76 -1.84 5.51
C ASP A 105 -0.67 -1.38 5.18
N SER A 106 -0.95 -0.91 3.97
CA SER A 106 -2.34 -0.61 3.55
C SER A 106 -3.16 -1.89 3.36
N ILE A 107 -2.57 -2.94 2.77
CA ILE A 107 -3.22 -4.25 2.65
C ILE A 107 -3.46 -4.86 4.04
N ALA A 108 -2.44 -4.87 4.90
CA ALA A 108 -2.55 -5.41 6.26
C ALA A 108 -3.58 -4.63 7.09
N GLY A 109 -3.64 -3.30 6.93
CA GLY A 109 -4.66 -2.46 7.56
C GLY A 109 -6.08 -2.76 7.08
N GLU A 110 -6.28 -2.98 5.78
CA GLU A 110 -7.59 -3.39 5.23
C GLU A 110 -8.04 -4.75 5.78
N LEU A 111 -7.12 -5.72 5.86
CA LEU A 111 -7.42 -7.03 6.45
C LEU A 111 -7.78 -6.92 7.93
N ALA A 112 -7.00 -6.15 8.70
CA ALA A 112 -7.24 -5.96 10.13
C ALA A 112 -8.59 -5.26 10.42
N ASP A 113 -8.96 -4.23 9.63
CA ASP A 113 -10.24 -3.53 9.76
C ASP A 113 -11.45 -4.45 9.55
N GLN A 114 -11.31 -5.44 8.66
CA GLN A 114 -12.34 -6.46 8.43
C GLN A 114 -12.28 -7.62 9.44
N GLY A 115 -11.34 -7.58 10.40
CA GLY A 115 -11.16 -8.62 11.42
C GLY A 115 -10.46 -9.88 10.92
N TYR A 116 -9.73 -9.79 9.80
CA TYR A 116 -8.93 -10.89 9.28
C TYR A 116 -7.54 -10.93 9.94
N GLU A 117 -7.13 -12.13 10.34
CA GLU A 117 -5.84 -12.38 10.98
C GLU A 117 -4.88 -12.98 9.96
N ALA A 118 -3.71 -12.36 9.80
CA ALA A 118 -2.66 -12.87 8.93
C ALA A 118 -1.92 -14.03 9.62
N LYS A 119 -1.90 -15.20 8.97
CA LYS A 119 -1.30 -16.45 9.49
C LYS A 119 0.01 -16.86 8.81
N PHE A 120 0.27 -16.30 7.64
CA PHE A 120 1.50 -16.46 6.87
C PHE A 120 1.60 -15.19 6.05
N VAL A 121 2.75 -14.55 6.06
CA VAL A 121 2.97 -13.29 5.33
C VAL A 121 4.33 -13.36 4.67
N THR A 122 4.39 -13.07 3.38
CA THR A 122 5.63 -12.79 2.68
C THR A 122 5.39 -11.69 1.65
N HIS A 123 6.36 -10.80 1.49
CA HIS A 123 6.23 -9.65 0.59
C HIS A 123 7.55 -9.30 -0.14
N PRO A 124 8.18 -10.26 -0.86
CA PRO A 124 9.41 -9.99 -1.59
C PRO A 124 9.22 -8.95 -2.70
N ILE A 125 10.29 -8.23 -2.98
CA ILE A 125 10.40 -7.35 -4.14
C ILE A 125 11.32 -8.02 -5.16
N PHE A 126 10.87 -8.09 -6.41
CA PHE A 126 11.62 -8.64 -7.52
C PHE A 126 11.91 -7.56 -8.57
N ALA A 127 13.07 -7.63 -9.21
CA ALA A 127 13.34 -6.91 -10.44
C ALA A 127 12.82 -7.73 -11.63
N VAL A 128 11.84 -7.21 -12.36
CA VAL A 128 11.17 -7.92 -13.46
C VAL A 128 11.43 -7.21 -14.78
N GLU A 129 11.95 -7.93 -15.76
CA GLU A 129 12.14 -7.47 -17.13
C GLU A 129 11.04 -8.01 -18.03
N ARG A 130 10.36 -7.13 -18.77
CA ARG A 130 9.30 -7.49 -19.72
C ARG A 130 9.64 -7.02 -21.13
N ASP A 131 9.19 -7.78 -22.13
CA ASP A 131 9.30 -7.38 -23.54
C ASP A 131 8.21 -6.36 -23.94
N GLY A 132 8.21 -5.94 -25.21
CA GLY A 132 7.22 -4.99 -25.74
C GLY A 132 5.79 -5.52 -25.77
N ALA A 133 5.57 -6.83 -25.59
CA ALA A 133 4.26 -7.46 -25.47
C ALA A 133 3.85 -7.67 -24.00
N GLY A 134 4.65 -7.21 -23.04
CA GLY A 134 4.40 -7.34 -21.61
C GLY A 134 4.78 -8.71 -21.03
N GLN A 135 5.37 -9.60 -21.82
CA GLN A 135 5.78 -10.93 -21.37
C GLN A 135 7.06 -10.84 -20.55
N VAL A 136 7.13 -11.59 -19.45
CA VAL A 136 8.34 -11.64 -18.61
C VAL A 136 9.48 -12.34 -19.36
N THR A 137 10.62 -11.66 -19.40
CA THR A 137 11.87 -12.13 -20.00
C THR A 137 12.98 -12.35 -18.96
N GLY A 138 12.81 -11.81 -17.75
CA GLY A 138 13.73 -12.01 -16.63
C GLY A 138 13.09 -11.63 -15.29
N ILE A 139 13.44 -12.37 -14.24
CA ILE A 139 13.09 -12.07 -12.85
C ILE A 139 14.37 -12.22 -12.04
N GLU A 140 14.68 -11.25 -11.18
CA GLU A 140 15.87 -11.26 -10.32
C GLU A 140 15.53 -10.74 -8.92
N THR A 141 16.30 -11.16 -7.92
CA THR A 141 16.19 -10.67 -6.53
C THR A 141 17.21 -9.57 -6.22
N ASP A 142 18.21 -9.36 -7.08
CA ASP A 142 19.19 -8.30 -6.92
C ASP A 142 18.60 -6.96 -7.39
N LEU A 143 18.22 -6.11 -6.44
CA LEU A 143 17.65 -4.79 -6.71
C LEU A 143 18.71 -3.71 -6.99
N SER A 144 20.00 -4.05 -6.86
CA SER A 144 21.15 -3.14 -7.04
C SER A 144 21.63 -3.07 -8.49
N GLN A 145 21.49 -4.17 -9.22
CA GLN A 145 21.79 -4.27 -10.64
C GLN A 145 20.61 -3.70 -11.43
N GLY A 146 20.45 -2.37 -11.41
CA GLY A 146 19.45 -1.66 -12.20
C GLY A 146 19.73 -1.81 -13.70
N ARG A 147 19.44 -2.98 -14.27
CA ARG A 147 19.37 -3.12 -15.72
C ARG A 147 18.35 -2.11 -16.21
N LYS A 148 18.66 -1.41 -17.30
CA LYS A 148 17.86 -0.28 -17.81
C LYS A 148 16.39 -0.60 -18.11
N ARG A 149 15.98 -1.88 -18.05
CA ARG A 149 14.65 -2.38 -18.42
C ARG A 149 13.90 -3.11 -17.30
N SER A 150 14.51 -3.30 -16.12
CA SER A 150 13.85 -3.99 -15.01
C SER A 150 12.99 -3.02 -14.18
N ILE A 151 11.75 -3.39 -13.91
CA ILE A 151 10.85 -2.69 -12.99
C ILE A 151 10.81 -3.47 -11.68
N ARG A 152 10.81 -2.77 -10.54
CA ARG A 152 10.62 -3.41 -9.24
C ARG A 152 9.15 -3.74 -9.08
N GLU A 153 8.85 -5.01 -8.84
CA GLU A 153 7.50 -5.50 -8.57
C GLU A 153 7.45 -6.10 -7.15
N SER A 154 6.47 -5.67 -6.35
CA SER A 154 6.19 -6.20 -5.02
C SER A 154 5.14 -7.30 -5.14
N LEU A 155 5.51 -8.52 -4.72
CA LEU A 155 4.60 -9.66 -4.62
C LEU A 155 4.27 -9.85 -3.15
N ILE A 156 3.03 -9.57 -2.76
CA ILE A 156 2.56 -9.73 -1.37
C ILE A 156 1.66 -10.95 -1.34
N HIS A 157 1.97 -11.91 -0.48
CA HIS A 157 1.24 -13.15 -0.31
C HIS A 157 0.91 -13.36 1.17
N ILE A 158 -0.39 -13.45 1.47
CA ILE A 158 -0.91 -13.52 2.84
C ILE A 158 -1.91 -14.67 2.94
N HIS A 159 -1.76 -15.51 3.97
CA HIS A 159 -2.80 -16.45 4.37
C HIS A 159 -3.67 -15.85 5.47
N ILE A 160 -5.00 -15.93 5.31
CA ILE A 160 -5.98 -15.57 6.33
C ILE A 160 -6.88 -16.77 6.65
N GLN A 161 -7.78 -16.62 7.63
CA GLN A 161 -8.83 -17.62 7.86
C GLN A 161 -9.65 -17.92 6.58
N ALA A 162 -10.12 -19.16 6.43
CA ALA A 162 -10.92 -19.54 5.28
C ALA A 162 -12.20 -18.69 5.18
N LEU A 163 -12.39 -18.09 4.02
CA LEU A 163 -13.65 -17.52 3.57
C LEU A 163 -14.39 -18.60 2.80
N GLU A 164 -15.54 -19.02 3.30
CA GLU A 164 -16.33 -20.12 2.72
C GLU A 164 -16.95 -19.73 1.37
N THR A 165 -17.50 -18.52 1.29
CA THR A 165 -18.30 -18.08 0.15
C THR A 165 -17.46 -17.36 -0.90
N ALA A 166 -17.86 -17.50 -2.18
CA ALA A 166 -17.21 -16.77 -3.27
C ALA A 166 -17.46 -15.26 -3.15
N GLU A 167 -18.63 -14.89 -2.65
CA GLU A 167 -19.05 -13.51 -2.43
C GLU A 167 -18.17 -12.81 -1.38
N ALA A 168 -17.79 -13.50 -0.30
CA ALA A 168 -16.88 -12.93 0.69
C ALA A 168 -15.47 -12.70 0.11
N ARG A 169 -14.97 -13.64 -0.70
CA ARG A 169 -13.67 -13.50 -1.38
C ARG A 169 -13.68 -12.35 -2.39
N GLU A 170 -14.75 -12.22 -3.15
CA GLU A 170 -14.92 -11.12 -4.13
C GLU A 170 -15.06 -9.76 -3.43
N ALA A 171 -15.79 -9.69 -2.32
CA ALA A 171 -15.91 -8.47 -1.52
C ALA A 171 -14.54 -8.01 -0.98
N LEU A 172 -13.74 -8.95 -0.44
CA LEU A 172 -12.39 -8.67 0.02
C LEU A 172 -11.50 -8.22 -1.15
N LYS A 173 -11.55 -8.92 -2.30
CA LYS A 173 -10.81 -8.52 -3.50
C LYS A 173 -11.13 -7.08 -3.90
N LEU A 174 -12.41 -6.71 -3.99
CA LEU A 174 -12.84 -5.37 -4.37
C LEU A 174 -12.38 -4.30 -3.36
N ALA A 175 -12.35 -4.63 -2.07
CA ALA A 175 -11.86 -3.72 -1.04
C ALA A 175 -10.34 -3.47 -1.17
N LEU A 176 -9.57 -4.52 -1.47
CA LEU A 176 -8.14 -4.46 -1.71
C LEU A 176 -7.80 -3.71 -3.01
N ASP A 177 -8.55 -3.95 -4.10
CA ASP A 177 -8.39 -3.22 -5.37
C ASP A 177 -8.54 -1.70 -5.16
N LYS A 178 -9.57 -1.29 -4.41
CA LYS A 178 -9.76 0.13 -4.06
C LYS A 178 -8.62 0.66 -3.17
N THR A 179 -8.16 -0.12 -2.20
CA THR A 179 -7.03 0.25 -1.34
C THR A 179 -5.75 0.47 -2.15
N LEU A 180 -5.44 -0.43 -3.08
CA LEU A 180 -4.28 -0.31 -3.95
C LEU A 180 -4.41 0.81 -4.99
N ALA A 181 -5.63 1.13 -5.43
CA ALA A 181 -5.88 2.31 -6.25
C ALA A 181 -5.54 3.61 -5.48
N ASP A 182 -5.98 3.72 -4.22
CA ASP A 182 -5.67 4.87 -3.36
C ASP A 182 -4.16 4.99 -3.11
N VAL A 183 -3.48 3.87 -2.81
CA VAL A 183 -2.01 3.83 -2.63
C VAL A 183 -1.30 4.32 -3.89
N ARG A 184 -1.72 3.86 -5.07
CA ARG A 184 -1.15 4.29 -6.35
C ARG A 184 -1.37 5.78 -6.60
N ALA A 185 -2.58 6.29 -6.34
CA ALA A 185 -2.89 7.70 -6.52
C ALA A 185 -2.01 8.58 -5.61
N ALA A 186 -1.90 8.22 -4.32
CA ALA A 186 -1.06 8.95 -3.35
C ALA A 186 0.42 8.98 -3.76
N ASN A 187 0.97 7.85 -4.23
CA ASN A 187 2.36 7.77 -4.68
C ASN A 187 2.60 8.53 -5.99
N ALA A 188 1.70 8.41 -6.97
CA ALA A 188 1.84 9.06 -8.28
C ALA A 188 1.86 10.59 -8.17
N ASP A 189 1.08 11.15 -7.24
CA ASP A 189 0.95 12.60 -7.05
C ASP A 189 1.82 13.16 -5.93
N PHE A 190 2.64 12.36 -5.26
CA PHE A 190 3.36 12.80 -4.06
C PHE A 190 4.15 14.11 -4.27
N LEU A 191 4.87 14.22 -5.39
CA LEU A 191 5.62 15.43 -5.73
C LEU A 191 4.71 16.61 -6.13
N ALA A 192 3.60 16.33 -6.82
CA ALA A 192 2.62 17.35 -7.20
C ALA A 192 1.94 17.94 -5.96
N MET A 193 1.52 17.07 -5.02
CA MET A 193 0.96 17.47 -3.72
C MET A 193 1.93 18.31 -2.92
N ARG A 194 3.20 17.90 -2.80
CA ARG A 194 4.24 18.71 -2.12
C ARG A 194 4.43 20.07 -2.79
N THR A 195 4.36 20.12 -4.11
CA THR A 195 4.51 21.37 -4.87
C THR A 195 3.34 22.32 -4.60
N GLU A 196 2.10 21.83 -4.66
CA GLU A 196 0.90 22.63 -4.36
C GLU A 196 0.95 23.21 -2.94
N VAL A 197 1.31 22.38 -1.95
CA VAL A 197 1.40 22.81 -0.55
C VAL A 197 2.50 23.87 -0.36
N ARG A 198 3.65 23.73 -1.02
CA ARG A 198 4.72 24.74 -1.00
C ARG A 198 4.29 26.06 -1.65
N GLN A 199 3.55 26.01 -2.76
CA GLN A 199 3.01 27.21 -3.38
C GLN A 199 2.04 27.96 -2.44
N ALA A 200 1.28 27.23 -1.62
CA ALA A 200 0.43 27.85 -0.59
C ALA A 200 1.27 28.60 0.47
N ALA A 201 2.38 28.02 0.93
CA ALA A 201 3.32 28.69 1.84
C ALA A 201 3.91 29.98 1.24
N GLU A 202 4.31 29.95 -0.03
CA GLU A 202 4.75 31.15 -0.76
C GLU A 202 3.64 32.21 -0.85
N GLY A 203 2.39 31.79 -1.03
CA GLY A 203 1.21 32.64 -1.05
C GLY A 203 1.03 33.45 0.23
N PHE A 204 1.22 32.83 1.40
CA PHE A 204 1.12 33.51 2.70
C PHE A 204 2.23 34.56 2.91
N ARG A 205 3.42 34.33 2.37
CA ARG A 205 4.54 35.30 2.47
C ARG A 205 4.27 36.60 1.72
N ARG A 206 3.38 36.61 0.74
CA ARG A 206 3.00 37.81 -0.02
C ARG A 206 2.21 38.79 0.85
N LYS A 207 2.52 40.09 0.76
CA LYS A 207 1.91 41.16 1.59
C LYS A 207 0.41 41.37 1.34
N SER A 208 -0.15 40.82 0.27
CA SER A 208 -1.52 41.06 -0.18
C SER A 208 -2.59 40.30 0.61
N GLN A 209 -2.21 39.48 1.60
CA GLN A 209 -3.16 38.68 2.36
C GLN A 209 -3.75 39.47 3.55
N PRO A 210 -5.02 39.25 3.92
CA PRO A 210 -5.72 39.99 4.98
C PRO A 210 -5.30 39.60 6.41
N TYR A 211 -4.11 39.03 6.58
CA TYR A 211 -3.61 38.49 7.84
C TYR A 211 -2.40 39.29 8.35
N SER A 212 -2.17 39.26 9.66
CA SER A 212 -1.02 39.94 10.27
C SER A 212 0.31 39.40 9.70
N LYS A 213 1.40 40.17 9.82
CA LYS A 213 2.71 39.72 9.32
C LYS A 213 3.19 38.45 10.05
N ASP A 214 2.94 38.39 11.35
CA ASP A 214 3.43 37.30 12.20
C ASP A 214 2.63 36.02 11.92
N ASP A 215 1.30 36.11 11.83
CA ASP A 215 0.45 34.95 11.48
C ASP A 215 0.79 34.39 10.09
N ARG A 216 1.06 35.27 9.11
CA ARG A 216 1.48 34.85 7.76
C ARG A 216 2.81 34.12 7.78
N LYS A 217 3.74 34.57 8.61
CA LYS A 217 5.05 33.93 8.75
C LYS A 217 4.89 32.56 9.42
N GLU A 218 4.16 32.48 10.52
CA GLU A 218 3.92 31.23 11.24
C GLU A 218 3.23 30.19 10.35
N ALA A 219 2.18 30.58 9.62
CA ALA A 219 1.50 29.69 8.69
C ALA A 219 2.43 29.17 7.58
N ALA A 220 3.24 30.05 6.99
CA ALA A 220 4.18 29.65 5.95
C ALA A 220 5.29 28.72 6.49
N ASP A 221 5.80 28.98 7.70
CA ASP A 221 6.80 28.14 8.34
C ASP A 221 6.22 26.76 8.70
N PHE A 222 4.98 26.71 9.19
CA PHE A 222 4.29 25.45 9.49
C PHE A 222 4.05 24.62 8.23
N ILE A 223 3.59 25.24 7.15
CA ILE A 223 3.36 24.54 5.88
C ILE A 223 4.69 24.02 5.29
N ASP A 224 5.77 24.80 5.36
CA ASP A 224 7.09 24.34 4.92
C ASP A 224 7.59 23.17 5.75
N TRP A 225 7.36 23.19 7.07
CA TRP A 225 7.66 22.06 7.95
C TRP A 225 6.93 20.80 7.48
N LEU A 226 5.60 20.87 7.28
CA LEU A 226 4.83 19.74 6.72
C LEU A 226 5.41 19.26 5.37
N ALA A 227 5.76 20.19 4.49
CA ALA A 227 6.27 19.89 3.15
C ALA A 227 7.71 19.36 3.13
N ASN A 228 8.46 19.43 4.24
CA ASN A 228 9.86 19.02 4.35
C ASN A 228 10.01 17.67 5.07
N ASP A 229 9.15 16.72 4.69
CA ASP A 229 9.19 15.31 5.09
C ASP A 229 8.78 15.05 6.56
N ASP A 230 8.22 16.06 7.24
CA ASP A 230 7.59 15.93 8.55
C ASP A 230 6.08 15.54 8.48
N PHE A 231 5.52 15.44 7.27
CA PHE A 231 4.14 15.00 7.05
C PHE A 231 4.00 14.14 5.78
N ILE A 232 3.13 13.13 5.83
CA ILE A 232 2.83 12.26 4.68
C ILE A 232 1.55 12.78 3.99
N PHE A 233 1.73 13.36 2.80
CA PHE A 233 0.61 13.76 1.96
C PHE A 233 0.06 12.58 1.20
N ILE A 234 -1.23 12.28 1.42
CA ILE A 234 -1.96 11.25 0.68
C ILE A 234 -3.03 11.85 -0.26
N GLY A 235 -3.40 13.12 -0.06
CA GLY A 235 -4.32 13.84 -0.92
C GLY A 235 -4.27 15.36 -0.69
N VAL A 236 -4.49 16.13 -1.74
CA VAL A 236 -4.62 17.60 -1.69
C VAL A 236 -5.78 18.02 -2.60
N ARG A 237 -6.60 18.97 -2.17
CA ARG A 237 -7.68 19.51 -3.00
C ARG A 237 -7.84 21.01 -2.76
N ARG A 238 -8.13 21.76 -3.83
CA ARG A 238 -8.38 23.19 -3.76
C ARG A 238 -9.87 23.48 -3.78
N TYR A 239 -10.28 24.36 -2.88
CA TYR A 239 -11.64 24.86 -2.78
C TYR A 239 -11.70 26.35 -3.10
N ALA A 240 -12.77 26.77 -3.78
CA ALA A 240 -13.14 28.16 -3.96
C ALA A 240 -14.32 28.49 -3.04
N LEU A 241 -14.32 29.71 -2.50
CA LEU A 241 -15.45 30.22 -1.73
C LEU A 241 -16.55 30.67 -2.70
N ALA A 242 -17.70 30.03 -2.63
CA ALA A 242 -18.89 30.38 -3.40
C ALA A 242 -19.57 31.64 -2.82
N ALA A 243 -20.43 32.27 -3.62
CA ALA A 243 -21.10 33.51 -3.25
C ALA A 243 -22.06 33.36 -2.06
N ASP A 244 -22.56 32.15 -1.80
CA ASP A 244 -23.41 31.81 -0.65
C ASP A 244 -22.61 31.47 0.63
N GLY A 245 -21.27 31.57 0.58
CA GLY A 245 -20.37 31.20 1.66
C GLY A 245 -20.07 29.69 1.75
N GLY A 246 -20.51 28.90 0.77
CA GLY A 246 -20.14 27.50 0.59
C GLY A 246 -18.71 27.34 0.02
N LEU A 247 -18.19 26.12 0.11
CA LEU A 247 -16.94 25.75 -0.57
C LEU A 247 -17.28 24.85 -1.76
N GLU A 248 -16.68 25.15 -2.91
CA GLU A 248 -16.79 24.35 -4.13
C GLU A 248 -15.41 23.89 -4.59
N VAL A 249 -15.32 22.67 -5.11
CA VAL A 249 -14.06 22.13 -5.63
C VAL A 249 -13.64 22.93 -6.86
N ALA A 250 -12.54 23.69 -6.74
CA ALA A 250 -12.09 24.62 -7.77
C ALA A 250 -11.25 23.95 -8.86
N GLU A 251 -10.48 22.94 -8.48
CA GLU A 251 -9.53 22.22 -9.33
C GLU A 251 -9.62 20.71 -9.06
N GLU A 252 -9.10 19.90 -9.97
CA GLU A 252 -9.00 18.46 -9.74
C GLU A 252 -8.10 18.19 -8.51
N GLY A 253 -8.56 17.31 -7.62
CA GLY A 253 -7.75 16.93 -6.47
C GLY A 253 -6.56 16.07 -6.89
N LEU A 254 -5.59 15.96 -5.99
CA LEU A 254 -4.40 15.13 -6.12
C LEU A 254 -4.44 14.01 -5.09
N GLY A 255 -3.75 12.91 -5.38
CA GLY A 255 -3.71 11.72 -4.53
C GLY A 255 -5.09 11.07 -4.40
N ILE A 256 -5.45 10.64 -3.19
CA ILE A 256 -6.76 10.03 -2.91
C ILE A 256 -7.93 11.01 -3.13
N LEU A 257 -7.66 12.32 -3.16
CA LEU A 257 -8.68 13.34 -3.37
C LEU A 257 -8.94 13.65 -4.86
N ARG A 258 -8.31 12.91 -5.79
CA ARG A 258 -8.69 12.90 -7.21
C ARG A 258 -10.16 12.50 -7.39
N ASP A 259 -10.59 11.49 -6.65
CA ASP A 259 -11.97 11.03 -6.66
C ASP A 259 -12.87 12.07 -5.99
N ARG A 260 -13.77 12.68 -6.77
CA ARG A 260 -14.66 13.74 -6.30
C ARG A 260 -15.71 13.22 -5.32
N ASP A 261 -15.95 11.91 -5.29
CA ASP A 261 -16.88 11.26 -4.37
C ASP A 261 -16.21 10.97 -3.01
N VAL A 262 -14.88 11.15 -2.91
CA VAL A 262 -14.19 11.16 -1.62
C VAL A 262 -14.47 12.49 -0.92
N HIS A 263 -15.29 12.39 0.13
CA HIS A 263 -15.64 13.48 1.02
C HIS A 263 -14.91 13.33 2.36
N GLU A 264 -13.90 14.16 2.57
CA GLU A 264 -13.04 14.18 3.76
C GLU A 264 -13.74 14.69 5.03
N LEU A 265 -14.88 15.36 4.87
CA LEU A 265 -15.67 15.98 5.93
C LEU A 265 -17.11 15.46 5.90
N ARG A 266 -17.66 15.23 7.08
CA ARG A 266 -19.05 14.78 7.28
C ARG A 266 -19.67 15.53 8.45
N LEU A 267 -20.95 15.84 8.34
CA LEU A 267 -21.78 16.33 9.44
C LEU A 267 -22.88 15.31 9.70
N GLY A 268 -22.68 14.46 10.71
CA GLY A 268 -23.52 13.26 10.87
C GLY A 268 -23.24 12.24 9.77
N GLU A 269 -24.29 11.79 9.07
CA GLU A 269 -24.19 10.84 7.95
C GLU A 269 -24.02 11.53 6.58
N GLU A 270 -24.20 12.85 6.52
CA GLU A 270 -24.12 13.60 5.27
C GLU A 270 -22.68 14.02 4.99
N ALA A 271 -22.24 13.74 3.75
CA ALA A 271 -21.04 14.34 3.20
C ALA A 271 -21.23 15.85 3.06
N VAL A 272 -20.32 16.63 3.64
CA VAL A 272 -20.38 18.08 3.57
C VAL A 272 -19.04 18.62 3.10
N VAL A 273 -19.06 19.65 2.26
CA VAL A 273 -17.83 20.35 1.86
C VAL A 273 -17.40 21.37 2.92
N THR A 274 -18.33 21.77 3.79
CA THR A 274 -18.13 22.80 4.81
C THR A 274 -18.80 22.39 6.11
N THR A 275 -18.07 22.47 7.23
CA THR A 275 -18.60 22.33 8.59
C THR A 275 -18.76 23.70 9.26
N PRO A 276 -19.53 23.84 10.37
CA PRO A 276 -19.61 25.07 11.14
C PRO A 276 -18.23 25.62 11.56
N GLU A 277 -17.30 24.75 11.92
CA GLU A 277 -15.93 25.09 12.29
C GLU A 277 -15.18 25.72 11.11
N ILE A 278 -15.36 25.18 9.90
CA ILE A 278 -14.76 25.73 8.67
C ILE A 278 -15.40 27.08 8.32
N ARG A 279 -16.72 27.25 8.47
CA ARG A 279 -17.37 28.55 8.26
C ARG A 279 -16.85 29.60 9.24
N GLN A 280 -16.71 29.23 10.51
CA GLN A 280 -16.17 30.11 11.53
C GLN A 280 -14.71 30.49 11.23
N PHE A 281 -13.91 29.53 10.77
CA PHE A 281 -12.54 29.77 10.33
C PHE A 281 -12.45 30.72 9.14
N LEU A 282 -13.28 30.50 8.10
CA LEU A 282 -13.33 31.35 6.91
C LEU A 282 -13.74 32.80 7.24
N ALA A 283 -14.55 33.00 8.27
CA ALA A 283 -14.91 34.33 8.78
C ALA A 283 -13.89 34.90 9.80
N GLY A 284 -12.93 34.09 10.23
CA GLY A 284 -11.96 34.43 11.27
C GLY A 284 -10.70 35.11 10.73
N PRO A 285 -9.84 35.65 11.62
CA PRO A 285 -8.62 36.35 11.23
C PRO A 285 -7.41 35.42 11.04
N LEU A 286 -7.58 34.10 11.20
CA LEU A 286 -6.47 33.15 11.18
C LEU A 286 -6.22 32.60 9.77
N PRO A 287 -4.95 32.43 9.35
CA PRO A 287 -4.59 31.95 8.02
C PRO A 287 -4.71 30.43 7.84
N LEU A 288 -4.69 29.66 8.93
CA LEU A 288 -4.61 28.21 8.90
C LEU A 288 -5.51 27.58 9.96
N ILE A 289 -6.14 26.46 9.61
CA ILE A 289 -6.83 25.56 10.54
C ILE A 289 -6.32 24.14 10.35
N VAL A 290 -6.19 23.41 11.45
CA VAL A 290 -5.92 21.97 11.46
C VAL A 290 -7.15 21.29 12.04
N THR A 291 -7.80 20.44 11.24
CA THR A 291 -8.96 19.65 11.68
C THR A 291 -8.69 18.17 11.43
N LYS A 292 -9.53 17.32 12.03
CA LYS A 292 -9.50 15.88 11.81
C LYS A 292 -10.56 15.53 10.76
N ALA A 293 -10.14 14.84 9.70
CA ALA A 293 -11.06 14.26 8.72
C ALA A 293 -12.01 13.25 9.39
N SER A 294 -13.23 13.14 8.90
CA SER A 294 -14.21 12.15 9.36
C SER A 294 -14.05 10.79 8.66
N LEU A 295 -13.32 10.77 7.53
CA LEU A 295 -13.00 9.58 6.78
C LEU A 295 -11.66 8.99 7.24
N ARG A 296 -11.62 7.66 7.42
CA ARG A 296 -10.35 6.94 7.59
C ARG A 296 -9.72 6.68 6.23
N SER A 297 -8.44 7.05 6.10
CA SER A 297 -7.64 6.75 4.90
C SER A 297 -7.47 5.24 4.74
N ARG A 298 -7.49 4.79 3.47
CA ARG A 298 -7.11 3.41 3.14
C ARG A 298 -5.60 3.22 3.02
N VAL A 299 -4.89 4.31 2.77
CA VAL A 299 -3.43 4.39 2.60
C VAL A 299 -2.76 4.62 3.94
N HIS A 300 -1.74 3.81 4.22
CA HIS A 300 -0.81 3.91 5.35
C HIS A 300 -1.46 3.88 6.75
N ARG A 301 -1.19 2.81 7.52
CA ARG A 301 -1.55 2.60 8.95
C ARG A 301 -2.94 3.12 9.37
N ARG A 302 -3.85 2.20 9.65
CA ARG A 302 -5.22 2.50 10.13
C ARG A 302 -5.37 2.40 11.64
#